data_AF-A0A0G1S1H2-F1
#
_entry.id   AF-A0A0G1S1H2-F1
#
_cell.length_a   1.000
_cell.length_b   1.000
_cell.length_c   1.000
_cell.angle_alpha   90.00
_cell.angle_beta   90.00
_cell.angle_gamma   90.00
#
_symmetry.space_group_name_H-M   'P 1'
#
loop_
_entity.id
_entity.type
_entity.pdbx_description
1 polymer ?
#
loop_
_entity_poly.entity_id
_entity_poly.type
_entity_poly.pdbx_seq_one_letter_code
_entity_poly.pdbx_strand_id
1 'polypeptide(L)'
;MSRVNKANLNAGIRFWLEEKPRWGRDFHNSFYKHLGELRANGLTEQWWKTIPDILWEWVAIRPMTKLFIRERGRDRLSDLATGYKQLLSKCKAKTPKNILLKWEDVELLFTVAKKIKGVQSPVFASKLCHFIAPGVFPVIDQEVLGGSNNYKDYWQHCKMLWQEVNDKNSLMKILSNTIGNGVISDYPYTTKITELCLIGERTSV
;
A
#
# COMPACT_ATOMS: atom_id res chain seq x y z
N MET A 1 -17.22 14.96 11.72
CA MET A 1 -16.12 14.31 12.47
C MET A 1 -15.12 13.75 11.47
N SER A 2 -13.80 13.76 11.76
CA SER A 2 -12.80 13.16 10.85
C SER A 2 -13.10 11.68 10.63
N ARG A 3 -12.97 11.20 9.38
CA ARG A 3 -13.18 9.78 9.04
C ARG A 3 -12.06 8.88 9.58
N VAL A 4 -10.88 9.44 9.85
CA VAL A 4 -9.77 8.74 10.48
C VAL A 4 -9.77 9.07 11.97
N ASN A 5 -10.40 8.20 12.75
CA ASN A 5 -10.63 8.39 14.18
C ASN A 5 -10.55 7.04 14.93
N LYS A 6 -10.57 7.08 16.27
CA LYS A 6 -10.44 5.88 17.13
C LYS A 6 -11.58 4.88 16.92
N ALA A 7 -12.81 5.35 16.75
CA ALA A 7 -13.97 4.49 16.56
C ALA A 7 -13.88 3.71 15.24
N ASN A 8 -13.62 4.41 14.13
CA ASN A 8 -13.45 3.79 12.82
C ASN A 8 -12.21 2.87 12.77
N LEU A 9 -11.11 3.24 13.44
CA LEU A 9 -9.94 2.36 13.53
C LEU A 9 -10.28 1.05 14.25
N ASN A 10 -10.94 1.12 15.40
CA ASN A 10 -11.32 -0.07 16.17
C ASN A 10 -12.31 -0.95 15.39
N ALA A 11 -13.28 -0.36 14.70
CA ALA A 11 -14.21 -1.09 13.84
C ALA A 11 -13.49 -1.80 12.68
N GLY A 12 -12.54 -1.11 12.04
CA GLY A 12 -11.72 -1.69 10.98
C GLY A 12 -10.80 -2.82 11.47
N ILE A 13 -10.19 -2.66 12.64
CA ILE A 13 -9.40 -3.70 13.31
C ILE A 13 -10.24 -4.94 13.57
N ARG A 14 -11.44 -4.76 14.12
CA ARG A 14 -12.38 -5.86 14.39
C ARG A 14 -12.75 -6.58 13.10
N PHE A 15 -13.19 -5.85 12.08
CA PHE A 15 -13.52 -6.42 10.77
C PHE A 15 -12.35 -7.20 10.17
N TRP A 16 -11.13 -6.65 10.23
CA TRP A 16 -9.93 -7.33 9.73
C TRP A 16 -9.71 -8.69 10.41
N LEU A 17 -9.83 -8.73 11.74
CA LEU A 17 -9.55 -9.92 12.54
C LEU A 17 -10.66 -10.98 12.45
N GLU A 18 -11.91 -10.55 12.31
CA GLU A 18 -13.09 -11.43 12.35
C GLU A 18 -13.52 -11.86 10.94
N GLU A 19 -13.62 -10.92 10.00
CA GLU A 19 -14.19 -11.16 8.66
C GLU A 19 -13.13 -11.49 7.61
N LYS A 20 -11.86 -11.17 7.87
CA LYS A 20 -10.74 -11.40 6.93
C LYS A 20 -9.59 -12.21 7.55
N PRO A 21 -9.86 -13.43 8.07
CA PRO A 21 -8.84 -14.25 8.75
C PRO A 21 -7.62 -14.58 7.86
N ARG A 22 -7.78 -14.58 6.54
CA ARG A 22 -6.69 -14.83 5.56
C ARG A 22 -5.77 -13.64 5.34
N TRP A 23 -6.13 -12.43 5.78
CA TRP A 23 -5.29 -11.23 5.65
C TRP A 23 -4.19 -11.14 6.72
N GLY A 24 -4.12 -12.12 7.63
CA GLY A 24 -3.10 -12.17 8.67
C GLY A 24 -3.43 -11.28 9.86
N ARG A 25 -3.22 -11.80 11.07
CA ARG A 25 -3.58 -11.12 12.32
C ARG A 25 -2.62 -9.98 12.69
N ASP A 26 -1.48 -9.90 12.00
CA ASP A 26 -0.43 -8.90 12.23
C ASP A 26 -0.57 -7.68 11.31
N PHE A 27 -1.71 -7.53 10.64
CA PHE A 27 -2.02 -6.41 9.74
C PHE A 27 -0.97 -6.22 8.63
N HIS A 28 -0.39 -7.33 8.17
CA HIS A 28 0.69 -7.38 7.19
C HIS A 28 2.06 -6.94 7.70
N ASN A 29 2.32 -6.85 9.01
CA ASN A 29 3.64 -6.49 9.55
C ASN A 29 4.76 -7.41 9.02
N SER A 30 4.58 -8.73 9.10
CA SER A 30 5.56 -9.70 8.60
C SER A 30 5.70 -9.64 7.08
N PHE A 31 4.61 -9.36 6.38
CA PHE A 31 4.62 -9.14 4.94
C PHE A 31 5.44 -7.90 4.55
N TYR A 32 5.28 -6.78 5.26
CA TYR A 32 6.07 -5.58 5.03
C TYR A 32 7.56 -5.80 5.34
N LYS A 33 7.87 -6.56 6.39
CA LYS A 33 9.24 -6.99 6.68
C LYS A 33 9.86 -7.74 5.49
N HIS A 34 9.16 -8.75 5.00
CA HIS A 34 9.59 -9.55 3.86
C HIS A 34 9.77 -8.71 2.59
N LEU A 35 8.83 -7.78 2.32
CA LEU A 35 8.95 -6.84 1.20
C LEU A 35 10.20 -5.95 1.32
N GLY A 36 10.52 -5.48 2.53
CA GLY A 36 11.73 -4.72 2.82
C GLY A 36 13.00 -5.53 2.53
N GLU A 37 13.06 -6.78 2.98
CA GLU A 37 14.17 -7.71 2.72
C GLU A 37 14.37 -7.95 1.23
N LEU A 38 13.29 -8.22 0.47
CA LEU A 38 13.36 -8.39 -0.98
C LEU A 38 13.88 -7.14 -1.71
N ARG A 39 13.65 -5.93 -1.16
CA ARG A 39 14.09 -4.66 -1.73
C ARG A 39 15.36 -4.10 -1.11
N ALA A 40 16.05 -4.83 -0.25
CA ALA A 40 17.26 -4.33 0.43
C ALA A 40 18.32 -3.82 -0.57
N ASN A 41 18.40 -4.45 -1.75
CA ASN A 41 19.30 -4.09 -2.84
C ASN A 41 18.61 -3.29 -3.97
N GLY A 42 17.44 -2.71 -3.71
CA GLY A 42 16.60 -2.01 -4.69
C GLY A 42 15.66 -2.93 -5.49
N LEU A 43 15.05 -2.38 -6.54
CA LEU A 43 14.16 -3.11 -7.44
C LEU A 43 14.97 -3.86 -8.51
N THR A 44 15.58 -4.98 -8.11
CA THR A 44 16.44 -5.80 -8.97
C THR A 44 15.66 -6.86 -9.75
N GLU A 45 16.32 -7.57 -10.66
CA GLU A 45 15.69 -8.70 -11.34
C GLU A 45 15.32 -9.81 -10.35
N GLN A 46 16.15 -10.04 -9.32
CA GLN A 46 15.86 -10.99 -8.26
C GLN A 46 14.61 -10.59 -7.46
N TRP A 47 14.45 -9.29 -7.17
CA TRP A 47 13.20 -8.77 -6.59
C TRP A 47 12.01 -9.06 -7.51
N TRP A 48 12.15 -8.77 -8.82
CA TRP A 48 11.06 -8.98 -9.78
C TRP A 48 10.70 -10.45 -10.02
N LYS A 49 11.62 -11.40 -9.83
CA LYS A 49 11.29 -12.84 -9.95
C LYS A 49 10.23 -13.28 -8.94
N THR A 50 10.22 -12.70 -7.74
CA THR A 50 9.31 -13.07 -6.64
C THR A 50 7.99 -12.31 -6.65
N ILE A 51 8.00 -11.04 -7.06
CA ILE A 51 6.85 -10.14 -6.89
C ILE A 51 5.58 -10.55 -7.66
N PRO A 52 5.65 -11.06 -8.90
CA PRO A 52 4.47 -11.54 -9.62
C PRO A 52 3.74 -12.70 -8.93
N ASP A 53 4.45 -13.55 -8.18
CA ASP A 53 3.80 -14.59 -7.37
C ASP A 53 3.04 -13.97 -6.18
N ILE A 54 3.65 -13.01 -5.48
CA ILE A 54 2.98 -12.27 -4.40
C ILE A 54 1.74 -11.51 -4.93
N LEU A 55 1.87 -10.85 -6.08
CA LEU A 55 0.76 -10.14 -6.72
C LEU A 55 -0.37 -11.10 -7.16
N TRP A 56 -0.04 -12.34 -7.52
CA TRP A 56 -1.04 -13.37 -7.82
C TRP A 56 -1.84 -13.78 -6.59
N GLU A 57 -1.16 -14.01 -5.46
CA GLU A 57 -1.83 -14.32 -4.18
C GLU A 57 -2.77 -13.19 -3.74
N TRP A 58 -2.41 -11.94 -4.05
CA TRP A 58 -3.25 -10.76 -3.82
C TRP A 58 -4.32 -10.54 -4.90
N VAL A 59 -4.49 -11.48 -5.83
CA VAL A 59 -5.47 -11.43 -6.93
C VAL A 59 -5.27 -10.18 -7.83
N ALA A 60 -4.10 -9.54 -7.78
CA ALA A 60 -3.85 -8.26 -8.44
C ALA A 60 -3.68 -8.40 -9.96
N ILE A 61 -3.24 -9.58 -10.42
CA ILE A 61 -2.83 -9.75 -11.82
C ILE A 61 -3.92 -10.33 -12.73
N ARG A 62 -4.99 -10.91 -12.18
CA ARG A 62 -6.09 -11.48 -12.98
C ARG A 62 -6.72 -10.43 -13.92
N PRO A 63 -7.14 -10.79 -15.14
CA PRO A 63 -7.12 -12.13 -15.71
C PRO A 63 -5.77 -12.53 -16.36
N MET A 64 -4.72 -11.70 -16.23
CA MET A 64 -3.43 -11.97 -16.86
C MET A 64 -2.69 -13.12 -16.18
N THR A 65 -1.83 -13.81 -16.94
CA THR A 65 -0.97 -14.87 -16.41
C THR A 65 0.24 -14.30 -15.67
N LYS A 66 0.84 -15.11 -14.80
CA LYS A 66 2.10 -14.77 -14.13
C LYS A 66 3.23 -14.52 -15.13
N LEU A 67 3.29 -15.31 -16.22
CA LEU A 67 4.29 -15.15 -17.27
C LEU A 67 4.16 -13.79 -17.96
N PHE A 68 2.95 -13.42 -18.37
CA PHE A 68 2.67 -12.12 -19.00
C PHE A 68 3.14 -10.94 -18.13
N ILE A 69 2.85 -10.98 -16.82
CA ILE A 69 3.29 -9.94 -15.89
C ILE A 69 4.81 -9.96 -15.72
N ARG A 70 5.43 -11.15 -15.58
CA ARG A 70 6.89 -11.29 -15.44
C ARG A 70 7.62 -10.65 -16.61
N GLU A 71 7.23 -10.97 -17.84
CA GLU A 71 7.86 -10.43 -19.05
C GLU A 71 7.71 -8.92 -19.14
N ARG A 72 6.48 -8.42 -19.09
CA ARG A 72 6.22 -6.97 -19.22
C ARG A 72 6.82 -6.13 -18.10
N GLY A 73 6.88 -6.68 -16.89
CA GLY A 73 7.51 -5.97 -15.78
C GLY A 73 9.03 -6.01 -15.83
N ARG A 74 9.65 -7.05 -16.44
CA ARG A 74 11.09 -7.08 -16.73
C ARG A 74 11.46 -5.93 -17.64
N ASP A 75 10.68 -5.70 -18.71
CA ASP A 75 10.90 -4.60 -19.67
C ASP A 75 10.73 -3.20 -19.05
N ARG A 76 10.09 -3.11 -17.88
CA ARG A 76 9.81 -1.86 -17.15
C ARG A 76 10.58 -1.74 -15.84
N LEU A 77 11.46 -2.69 -15.53
CA LEU A 77 12.12 -2.77 -14.24
C LEU A 77 13.05 -1.59 -13.98
N SER A 78 13.77 -1.13 -15.01
CA SER A 78 14.60 0.08 -14.96
C SER A 78 13.79 1.33 -14.64
N ASP A 79 12.62 1.47 -15.27
CA ASP A 79 11.70 2.59 -15.05
C ASP A 79 11.12 2.57 -13.62
N LEU A 80 10.73 1.37 -13.13
CA LEU A 80 10.27 1.19 -11.74
C LEU A 80 11.39 1.56 -10.75
N ALA A 81 12.61 1.06 -10.98
CA ALA A 81 13.75 1.33 -10.12
C ALA A 81 14.09 2.83 -10.08
N THR A 82 13.99 3.51 -11.22
CA THR A 82 14.19 4.96 -11.33
C THR A 82 13.13 5.73 -10.53
N GLY A 83 11.85 5.41 -10.71
CA GLY A 83 10.77 6.02 -9.95
C GLY A 83 10.92 5.81 -8.44
N TYR A 84 11.31 4.60 -8.01
CA TYR A 84 11.55 4.32 -6.59
C TYR A 84 12.73 5.12 -6.01
N LYS A 85 13.86 5.20 -6.73
CA LYS A 85 15.01 6.02 -6.31
C LYS A 85 14.66 7.50 -6.17
N GLN A 86 13.85 8.03 -7.09
CA GLN A 86 13.37 9.41 -7.00
C GLN A 86 12.53 9.64 -5.74
N LEU A 87 11.63 8.72 -5.38
CA LEU A 87 10.85 8.81 -4.14
C LEU A 87 11.73 8.83 -2.89
N LEU A 88 12.75 7.96 -2.83
CA LEU A 88 13.71 7.93 -1.73
C LEU A 88 14.46 9.25 -1.60
N SER A 89 14.95 9.78 -2.74
CA SER A 89 15.67 11.05 -2.77
C SER A 89 14.79 12.22 -2.29
N LYS A 90 13.51 12.25 -2.66
CA LYS A 90 12.58 13.30 -2.24
C LYS A 90 12.28 13.26 -0.74
N CYS A 91 12.12 12.07 -0.17
CA CYS A 91 11.81 11.93 1.26
C CYS A 91 13.05 12.10 2.17
N LYS A 92 14.27 12.08 1.62
CA LYS A 92 15.53 12.03 2.39
C LYS A 92 15.51 10.94 3.48
N ALA A 93 14.87 9.82 3.19
CA ALA A 93 14.60 8.76 4.16
C ALA A 93 14.89 7.39 3.54
N LYS A 94 15.19 6.41 4.39
CA LYS A 94 15.35 5.01 3.98
C LYS A 94 14.05 4.41 3.44
N THR A 95 12.91 4.93 3.90
CA THR A 95 11.57 4.56 3.41
C THR A 95 10.72 5.80 3.14
N PRO A 96 10.05 5.88 1.99
CA PRO A 96 9.29 7.06 1.62
C PRO A 96 7.93 7.11 2.33
N LYS A 97 7.44 8.31 2.62
CA LYS A 97 6.16 8.54 3.31
C LYS A 97 5.30 9.51 2.51
N ASN A 98 4.02 9.17 2.30
CA ASN A 98 3.08 9.96 1.48
C ASN A 98 2.95 11.43 1.90
N ILE A 99 3.09 11.72 3.20
CA ILE A 99 2.87 13.07 3.77
C ILE A 99 3.81 14.13 3.18
N LEU A 100 5.01 13.73 2.75
CA LEU A 100 6.05 14.63 2.22
C LEU A 100 5.96 14.84 0.71
N LEU A 101 5.10 14.09 0.02
CA LEU A 101 5.10 14.00 -1.45
C LEU A 101 3.88 14.69 -2.04
N LYS A 102 4.00 15.21 -3.26
CA LYS A 102 2.86 15.61 -4.08
C LYS A 102 2.51 14.47 -5.05
N TRP A 103 1.37 14.58 -5.73
CA TRP A 103 0.98 13.56 -6.71
C TRP A 103 2.04 13.43 -7.82
N GLU A 104 2.58 14.57 -8.25
CA GLU A 104 3.58 14.67 -9.32
C GLU A 104 4.88 13.94 -8.94
N ASP A 105 5.19 13.80 -7.66
CA ASP A 105 6.37 13.04 -7.20
C ASP A 105 6.14 11.51 -7.29
N VAL A 106 4.88 11.04 -7.25
CA VAL A 106 4.53 9.61 -7.24
C VAL A 106 3.96 9.10 -8.56
N GLU A 107 3.49 10.01 -9.42
CA GLU A 107 2.79 9.72 -10.67
C GLU A 107 3.64 8.89 -11.64
N LEU A 108 4.94 9.16 -11.73
CA LEU A 108 5.83 8.41 -12.61
C LEU A 108 5.80 6.92 -12.27
N LEU A 109 6.03 6.58 -11.00
CA LEU A 109 6.07 5.18 -10.55
C LEU A 109 4.71 4.50 -10.78
N PHE A 110 3.61 5.20 -10.50
CA PHE A 110 2.26 4.69 -10.72
C PHE A 110 1.96 4.46 -12.20
N THR A 111 2.39 5.37 -13.07
CA THR A 111 2.21 5.29 -14.53
C THR A 111 2.97 4.11 -15.12
N VAL A 112 4.22 3.90 -14.67
CA VAL A 112 5.03 2.74 -15.06
C VAL A 112 4.35 1.45 -14.63
N ALA A 113 3.89 1.36 -13.37
CA ALA A 113 3.17 0.20 -12.86
C ALA A 113 1.89 -0.09 -13.67
N LYS A 114 1.10 0.93 -14.02
CA LYS A 114 -0.12 0.77 -14.85
C LYS A 114 0.19 0.15 -16.22
N LYS A 115 1.30 0.54 -16.87
CA LYS A 115 1.72 0.04 -18.19
C LYS A 115 2.10 -1.45 -18.20
N ILE A 116 2.49 -2.02 -17.06
CA ILE A 116 2.86 -3.44 -16.96
C ILE A 116 1.65 -4.32 -17.25
N LYS A 117 0.51 -4.09 -16.57
CA LYS A 117 -0.71 -4.87 -16.82
C LYS A 117 -1.49 -4.36 -18.04
N GLY A 118 -1.37 -3.07 -18.37
CA GLY A 118 -1.99 -2.49 -19.57
C GLY A 118 -3.52 -2.37 -19.49
N VAL A 119 -4.08 -2.25 -18.28
CA VAL A 119 -5.53 -2.12 -18.05
C VAL A 119 -5.87 -0.76 -17.44
N GLN A 120 -7.13 -0.32 -17.59
CA GLN A 120 -7.58 0.96 -17.02
C GLN A 120 -7.72 0.92 -15.50
N SER A 121 -8.14 -0.21 -14.93
CA SER A 121 -8.32 -0.36 -13.50
C SER A 121 -7.03 -0.05 -12.72
N PRO A 122 -7.09 0.79 -11.67
CA PRO A 122 -5.91 1.15 -10.89
C PRO A 122 -5.45 0.07 -9.92
N VAL A 123 -6.22 -1.01 -9.72
CA VAL A 123 -5.99 -2.01 -8.67
C VAL A 123 -4.59 -2.61 -8.77
N PHE A 124 -4.17 -3.05 -9.96
CA PHE A 124 -2.83 -3.63 -10.15
C PHE A 124 -1.72 -2.63 -9.80
N ALA A 125 -1.80 -1.41 -10.37
CA ALA A 125 -0.79 -0.39 -10.15
C ALA A 125 -0.73 0.01 -8.67
N SER A 126 -1.89 0.14 -8.00
CA SER A 126 -1.95 0.44 -6.56
C SER A 126 -1.27 -0.62 -5.72
N LYS A 127 -1.49 -1.91 -6.00
CA LYS A 127 -0.90 -3.03 -5.24
C LYS A 127 0.60 -3.14 -5.50
N LEU A 128 1.03 -3.05 -6.75
CA LEU A 128 2.46 -3.05 -7.08
C LEU A 128 3.19 -1.85 -6.46
N CYS A 129 2.65 -0.64 -6.57
CA CYS A 129 3.24 0.54 -5.95
C CYS A 129 3.20 0.47 -4.42
N HIS A 130 2.14 -0.07 -3.83
CA HIS A 130 2.09 -0.35 -2.39
C HIS A 130 3.16 -1.35 -1.98
N PHE A 131 3.42 -2.40 -2.76
CA PHE A 131 4.50 -3.32 -2.45
C PHE A 131 5.84 -2.60 -2.50
N ILE A 132 6.09 -1.73 -3.47
CA ILE A 132 7.34 -0.96 -3.61
C ILE A 132 7.53 0.04 -2.45
N ALA A 133 6.48 0.81 -2.12
CA ALA A 133 6.52 1.89 -1.14
C ALA A 133 5.21 1.93 -0.30
N PRO A 134 5.08 1.03 0.69
CA PRO A 134 3.83 0.85 1.44
C PRO A 134 3.34 2.12 2.14
N GLY A 135 4.27 2.93 2.66
CA GLY A 135 3.96 4.20 3.33
C GLY A 135 3.58 5.35 2.38
N VAL A 136 3.66 5.14 1.06
CA VAL A 136 3.34 6.15 0.04
C VAL A 136 2.02 5.85 -0.66
N PHE A 137 1.78 4.60 -1.01
CA PHE A 137 0.65 4.21 -1.87
C PHE A 137 -0.40 3.47 -1.05
N PRO A 138 -1.55 4.08 -0.74
CA PRO A 138 -2.69 3.34 -0.20
C PRO A 138 -3.16 2.27 -1.20
N VAL A 139 -3.50 1.09 -0.71
CA VAL A 139 -4.09 0.03 -1.53
C VAL A 139 -5.52 0.42 -1.89
N ILE A 140 -5.93 0.17 -3.15
CA ILE A 140 -7.34 0.08 -3.48
C ILE A 140 -7.76 -1.38 -3.32
N ASP A 141 -8.70 -1.61 -2.42
CA ASP A 141 -9.39 -2.88 -2.29
C ASP A 141 -10.85 -2.71 -2.71
N GLN A 142 -11.21 -3.23 -3.89
CA GLN A 142 -12.58 -3.12 -4.40
C GLN A 142 -13.59 -3.89 -3.54
N GLU A 143 -13.16 -4.94 -2.84
CA GLU A 143 -14.05 -5.80 -2.05
C GLU A 143 -14.56 -5.06 -0.82
N VAL A 144 -13.70 -4.27 -0.17
CA VAL A 144 -14.04 -3.62 1.11
C VAL A 144 -14.16 -2.09 0.98
N LEU A 145 -13.27 -1.47 0.20
CA LEU A 145 -13.23 -0.01 -0.01
C LEU A 145 -13.92 0.44 -1.30
N GLY A 146 -14.44 -0.49 -2.10
CA GLY A 146 -15.10 -0.17 -3.37
C GLY A 146 -14.11 0.34 -4.42
N GLY A 147 -14.60 0.58 -5.64
CA GLY A 147 -13.77 1.09 -6.73
C GLY A 147 -13.69 2.61 -6.77
N SER A 148 -12.48 3.16 -6.85
CA SER A 148 -12.27 4.46 -7.50
C SER A 148 -11.68 4.21 -8.88
N ASN A 149 -12.28 4.79 -9.92
CA ASN A 149 -11.68 4.76 -11.27
C ASN A 149 -10.49 5.71 -11.38
N ASN A 150 -10.33 6.66 -10.44
CA ASN A 150 -9.23 7.60 -10.40
C ASN A 150 -8.36 7.39 -9.15
N TYR A 151 -7.18 6.81 -9.34
CA TYR A 151 -6.24 6.59 -8.23
C TYR A 151 -5.65 7.88 -7.68
N LYS A 152 -5.50 8.94 -8.50
CA LYS A 152 -4.99 10.24 -8.03
C LYS A 152 -5.89 10.80 -6.93
N ASP A 153 -7.19 10.84 -7.20
CA ASP A 153 -8.18 11.38 -6.26
C ASP A 153 -8.23 10.53 -4.99
N TYR A 154 -8.17 9.20 -5.12
CA TYR A 154 -8.10 8.31 -3.96
C TYR A 154 -6.83 8.53 -3.12
N TRP A 155 -5.67 8.64 -3.76
CA TRP A 155 -4.41 8.91 -3.09
C TRP A 155 -4.43 10.25 -2.36
N GLN A 156 -4.94 11.30 -3.00
CA GLN A 156 -5.09 12.64 -2.41
C GLN A 156 -6.08 12.63 -1.25
N HIS A 157 -7.20 11.92 -1.39
CA HIS A 157 -8.20 11.74 -0.34
C HIS A 157 -7.60 11.07 0.90
N CYS A 158 -6.89 9.94 0.74
CA CYS A 158 -6.22 9.27 1.85
C CYS A 158 -5.17 10.18 2.53
N LYS A 159 -4.42 10.95 1.74
CA LYS A 159 -3.43 11.90 2.28
C LYS A 159 -4.12 12.99 3.12
N MET A 160 -5.20 13.58 2.60
CA MET A 160 -5.98 14.61 3.27
C MET A 160 -6.57 14.10 4.60
N LEU A 161 -7.21 12.92 4.56
CA LEU A 161 -7.76 12.28 5.75
C LEU A 161 -6.73 12.10 6.85
N TRP A 162 -5.52 11.66 6.50
CA TRP A 162 -4.43 11.53 7.49
C TRP A 162 -3.95 12.89 8.01
N GLN A 163 -3.88 13.91 7.15
CA GLN A 163 -3.46 15.26 7.55
C GLN A 163 -4.39 15.84 8.62
N GLU A 164 -5.70 15.64 8.49
CA GLU A 164 -6.73 16.12 9.41
C GLU A 164 -6.73 15.45 10.80
N VAL A 165 -5.99 14.36 10.99
CA VAL A 165 -5.90 13.68 12.29
C VAL A 165 -5.10 14.50 13.29
N ASN A 166 -5.73 14.92 14.39
CA ASN A 166 -5.04 15.64 15.47
C ASN A 166 -4.16 14.70 16.33
N ASP A 167 -4.68 13.54 16.71
CA ASP A 167 -4.01 12.59 17.63
C ASP A 167 -3.47 11.35 16.89
N LYS A 168 -2.50 11.56 15.99
CA LYS A 168 -1.87 10.49 15.19
C LYS A 168 -1.19 9.44 16.08
N ASN A 169 -0.56 9.88 17.18
CA ASN A 169 0.17 9.00 18.10
C ASN A 169 -0.76 8.01 18.80
N SER A 170 -1.95 8.42 19.24
CA SER A 170 -2.89 7.46 19.83
C SER A 170 -3.37 6.43 18.82
N LEU A 171 -3.62 6.80 17.56
CA LEU A 171 -4.01 5.82 16.53
C LEU A 171 -2.89 4.83 16.25
N MET A 172 -1.65 5.31 16.15
CA MET A 172 -0.47 4.47 15.99
C MET A 172 -0.31 3.51 17.17
N LYS A 173 -0.50 3.98 18.41
CA LYS A 173 -0.42 3.15 19.61
C LYS A 173 -1.49 2.07 19.65
N ILE A 174 -2.73 2.38 19.24
CA ILE A 174 -3.81 1.39 19.15
C ILE A 174 -3.39 0.26 18.18
N LEU A 175 -2.96 0.63 16.97
CA LEU A 175 -2.58 -0.36 15.97
C LEU A 175 -1.32 -1.14 16.37
N SER A 176 -0.29 -0.48 16.92
CA SER A 176 0.94 -1.15 17.35
C SER A 176 0.67 -2.17 18.45
N ASN A 177 -0.16 -1.81 19.44
CA ASN A 177 -0.54 -2.72 20.51
C ASN A 177 -1.35 -3.91 20.00
N THR A 178 -2.16 -3.70 18.95
CA THR A 178 -2.96 -4.76 18.33
C THR A 178 -2.09 -5.72 17.52
N ILE A 179 -1.08 -5.22 16.80
CA ILE A 179 -0.09 -6.06 16.10
C ILE A 179 0.74 -6.86 17.11
N GLY A 180 1.08 -6.25 18.25
CA GLY A 180 1.87 -6.85 19.32
C GLY A 180 3.35 -6.48 19.24
N ASN A 181 4.19 -7.29 19.86
CA ASN A 181 5.63 -7.06 19.90
C ASN A 181 6.27 -7.26 18.52
N GLY A 182 7.30 -6.47 18.20
CA GLY A 182 8.09 -6.64 16.96
C GLY A 182 7.51 -5.97 15.72
N VAL A 183 6.75 -4.88 15.87
CA VAL A 183 6.39 -4.03 14.73
C VAL A 183 7.66 -3.49 14.09
N ILE A 184 7.79 -3.65 12.77
CA ILE A 184 8.96 -3.16 12.04
C ILE A 184 9.04 -1.63 12.10
N SER A 185 10.25 -1.09 12.13
CA SER A 185 10.48 0.35 12.31
C SER A 185 9.91 1.22 11.17
N ASP A 186 9.76 0.64 9.99
CA ASP A 186 9.22 1.27 8.79
C ASP A 186 7.77 0.87 8.47
N TYR A 187 7.05 0.34 9.46
CA TYR A 187 5.66 -0.07 9.28
C TYR A 187 4.81 1.10 8.74
N PRO A 188 3.97 0.88 7.71
CA PRO A 188 3.29 1.94 6.99
C PRO A 188 2.02 2.41 7.71
N TYR A 189 2.17 2.93 8.93
CA TYR A 189 1.07 3.37 9.78
C TYR A 189 0.10 4.30 9.06
N THR A 190 0.60 5.29 8.30
CA THR A 190 -0.26 6.26 7.61
C THR A 190 -1.26 5.58 6.68
N THR A 191 -0.79 4.72 5.77
CA THR A 191 -1.66 4.08 4.79
C THR A 191 -2.51 3.01 5.43
N LYS A 192 -1.96 2.23 6.39
CA LYS A 192 -2.69 1.17 7.08
C LYS A 192 -3.78 1.69 8.01
N ILE A 193 -3.53 2.71 8.82
CA ILE A 193 -4.55 3.30 9.70
C ILE A 193 -5.66 3.93 8.86
N THR A 194 -5.30 4.63 7.78
CA THR A 194 -6.30 5.23 6.87
C THR A 194 -7.17 4.15 6.24
N GLU A 195 -6.57 3.07 5.74
CA GLU A 195 -7.29 1.89 5.22
C GLU A 195 -8.24 1.31 6.26
N LEU A 196 -7.75 0.99 7.46
CA LEU A 196 -8.58 0.41 8.53
C LEU A 196 -9.74 1.33 8.92
N CYS A 197 -9.52 2.64 9.00
CA CYS A 197 -10.61 3.57 9.30
C CYS A 197 -11.67 3.60 8.19
N LEU A 198 -11.27 3.57 6.92
CA LEU A 198 -12.20 3.53 5.80
C LEU A 198 -12.99 2.21 5.74
N ILE A 199 -12.35 1.10 6.10
CA ILE A 199 -13.02 -0.20 6.30
C ILE A 199 -14.05 -0.06 7.42
N GLY A 200 -13.62 0.39 8.60
CA GLY A 200 -14.47 0.50 9.78
C GLY A 200 -15.68 1.41 9.58
N GLU A 201 -15.52 2.54 8.89
CA GLU A 201 -16.63 3.42 8.54
C GLU A 201 -17.70 2.72 7.70
N ARG A 202 -17.31 1.84 6.78
CA ARG A 202 -18.25 1.11 5.91
C ARG A 202 -18.93 -0.06 6.60
N THR A 203 -18.27 -0.66 7.58
CA THR A 203 -18.74 -1.87 8.26
C THR A 203 -19.39 -1.58 9.61
N SER A 204 -19.42 -0.31 10.03
CA SER A 204 -20.10 0.14 11.26
C SER A 204 -21.55 0.60 11.01
N VAL A 205 -22.09 0.35 9.80
CA VAL A 205 -23.48 0.62 9.43
C VAL A 205 -24.30 -0.65 9.56
#